data_AF-A0A6A6GTQ1-F1
#
_entry.id   AF-A0A6A6GTQ1-F1
#
_cell.length_a   1.000
_cell.length_b   1.000
_cell.length_c   1.000
_cell.angle_alpha   90.00
_cell.angle_beta   90.00
_cell.angle_gamma   90.00
#
_symmetry.space_group_name_H-M   'P 1'
#
loop_
_entity.id
_entity.type
_entity.pdbx_description
1 polymer ?
#
loop_
_entity_poly.entity_id
_entity_poly.type
_entity_poly.pdbx_seq_one_letter_code
_entity_poly.pdbx_strand_id
1 'polypeptide(L)' 'MEQWVFDRSGAYGPEAFDVTADPGRFIRAIAGYALMSDEELGLDTFIERNGPKQYVSKFQVGK' A
#
# COMPACT_ATOMS: atom_id res chain seq x y z
N MET A 1 -11.39 -0.88 -15.07
CA MET A 1 -10.27 -0.89 -14.12
C MET A 1 -10.37 -2.12 -13.25
N GLU A 2 -9.25 -2.75 -12.98
CA GLU A 2 -9.13 -3.83 -12.00
C GLU A 2 -8.17 -3.36 -10.91
N GLN A 3 -8.53 -3.59 -9.64
CA GLN A 3 -7.69 -3.25 -8.50
C GLN A 3 -6.85 -4.49 -8.16
N TRP A 4 -5.57 -4.29 -7.87
CA TRP A 4 -4.66 -5.38 -7.54
C TRP A 4 -3.95 -5.10 -6.22
N VAL A 5 -3.96 -6.08 -5.33
CA VAL A 5 -3.12 -6.14 -4.14
C VAL A 5 -2.07 -7.23 -4.37
N PHE A 6 -0.82 -6.91 -4.06
CA PHE A 6 0.30 -7.84 -4.18
C PHE A 6 0.84 -8.15 -2.79
N ASP A 7 0.83 -9.41 -2.40
CA ASP A 7 1.53 -9.88 -1.20
C ASP A 7 2.35 -11.15 -1.49
N ARG A 8 2.86 -11.80 -0.43
CA ARG A 8 3.68 -13.03 -0.55
C ARG A 8 2.94 -14.21 -1.16
N SER A 9 1.61 -14.19 -1.20
CA SER A 9 0.75 -15.20 -1.84
C SER A 9 0.51 -14.93 -3.33
N GLY A 10 0.85 -13.74 -3.82
CA GLY A 10 0.70 -13.34 -5.21
C GLY A 10 -0.19 -12.12 -5.39
N ALA A 11 -0.64 -11.90 -6.63
CA ALA A 11 -1.56 -10.84 -6.99
C ALA A 11 -3.00 -11.31 -6.80
N TYR A 12 -3.80 -10.56 -6.06
CA TYR A 12 -5.23 -10.79 -5.93
C TYR A 12 -6.00 -9.47 -6.02
N GLY A 13 -7.24 -9.56 -6.47
CA GLY A 13 -8.05 -8.39 -6.74
C GLY A 13 -9.51 -8.75 -6.92
N PRO A 14 -10.42 -7.79 -6.70
CA PRO A 14 -11.81 -7.93 -7.14
C PRO A 14 -11.90 -7.87 -8.67
N GLU A 15 -13.01 -8.35 -9.21
CA GLU A 15 -13.31 -8.25 -10.64
C GLU A 15 -13.19 -6.80 -11.16
N ALA A 16 -12.76 -6.67 -12.41
CA ALA A 16 -12.74 -5.42 -13.13
C ALA A 16 -14.11 -4.73 -13.13
N PHE A 17 -14.11 -3.40 -13.03
CA PHE A 17 -15.30 -2.56 -13.12
C PHE A 17 -15.10 -1.42 -14.14
N ASP A 18 -16.19 -0.95 -14.74
CA ASP A 18 -16.16 0.19 -15.65
C ASP A 18 -16.09 1.50 -14.84
N VAL A 19 -15.02 2.26 -15.04
CA VAL A 19 -14.77 3.54 -14.35
C VAL A 19 -15.68 4.66 -14.84
N THR A 20 -16.18 4.56 -16.07
CA THR A 20 -17.11 5.54 -16.63
C THR A 20 -18.53 5.30 -16.13
N ALA A 21 -18.88 4.03 -15.90
CA ALA A 21 -20.17 3.63 -15.33
C ALA A 21 -20.23 3.87 -13.79
N ASP A 22 -19.13 3.64 -13.06
CA ASP A 22 -19.03 3.90 -11.62
C ASP A 22 -17.75 4.69 -11.26
N PRO A 23 -17.71 6.00 -11.55
CA PRO A 23 -16.57 6.85 -11.21
C PRO A 23 -16.39 7.00 -9.69
N GLY A 24 -17.47 6.83 -8.91
CA GLY A 24 -17.43 6.91 -7.46
C GLY A 24 -16.59 5.79 -6.84
N ARG A 25 -16.70 4.57 -7.36
CA ARG A 25 -15.86 3.44 -6.92
C ARG A 25 -14.39 3.66 -7.24
N PHE A 26 -14.08 4.27 -8.39
CA PHE A 26 -12.71 4.65 -8.72
C PHE A 26 -12.15 5.68 -7.73
N ILE A 27 -12.88 6.78 -7.48
CA ILE A 27 -12.44 7.82 -6.55
C ILE A 27 -12.24 7.26 -5.14
N ARG A 28 -13.16 6.41 -4.65
CA ARG A 28 -13.04 5.77 -3.34
C ARG A 28 -11.81 4.87 -3.24
N ALA A 29 -11.49 4.11 -4.29
CA ALA A 29 -10.31 3.27 -4.31
C ALA A 29 -9.03 4.12 -4.16
N ILE A 30 -8.90 5.17 -4.99
CA ILE A 30 -7.74 6.08 -4.93
C ILE A 30 -7.66 6.82 -3.59
N ALA A 31 -8.78 7.34 -3.10
CA ALA A 31 -8.83 8.03 -1.81
C ALA A 31 -8.47 7.09 -0.65
N GLY A 32 -8.90 5.83 -0.69
CA GLY A 32 -8.54 4.81 0.30
C GLY A 32 -7.02 4.65 0.40
N TYR A 33 -6.35 4.36 -0.72
CA TYR A 33 -4.88 4.23 -0.73
C TYR A 33 -4.15 5.52 -0.36
N ALA A 34 -4.65 6.68 -0.78
CA ALA A 34 -4.02 7.96 -0.47
C ALA A 34 -4.13 8.35 1.02
N LEU A 35 -5.10 7.80 1.75
CA LEU A 35 -5.34 8.09 3.16
C LEU A 35 -4.79 7.01 4.11
N MET A 36 -4.33 5.87 3.57
CA MET A 36 -3.72 4.80 4.36
C MET A 36 -2.36 5.21 4.90
N SER A 37 -2.04 4.77 6.12
CA SER A 37 -0.68 4.90 6.68
C SER A 37 0.33 3.99 5.99
N ASP A 38 1.62 4.22 6.24
CA ASP A 38 2.68 3.36 5.72
C ASP A 38 2.50 1.90 6.16
N GLU A 39 2.05 1.67 7.40
CA GLU A 39 1.72 0.34 7.93
C GLU A 39 0.53 -0.31 7.20
N GLU A 40 -0.54 0.45 6.95
CA GLU A 40 -1.75 -0.05 6.27
C GLU A 40 -1.48 -0.37 4.79
N LEU A 41 -0.55 0.35 4.16
CA LEU A 41 -0.05 0.07 2.82
C LEU A 41 0.91 -1.14 2.78
N GLY A 42 1.30 -1.69 3.93
CA GLY A 42 2.27 -2.76 4.03
C GLY A 42 3.69 -2.34 3.63
N LEU A 43 4.01 -1.04 3.74
CA LEU A 43 5.36 -0.55 3.52
C LEU A 43 6.27 -1.05 4.65
N ASP A 44 7.53 -1.31 4.31
CA ASP A 44 8.53 -1.68 5.29
C ASP A 44 8.85 -0.47 6.18
N THR A 45 8.23 -0.41 7.35
CA THR A 45 8.42 0.65 8.34
C THR A 45 9.74 0.49 9.13
N PHE A 46 10.47 -0.61 8.92
CA PHE A 46 11.80 -0.84 9.52
C PHE A 46 12.94 -0.20 8.71
N ILE A 47 12.66 0.20 7.47
CA ILE A 47 13.61 0.91 6.61
C ILE A 47 13.34 2.40 6.70
N GLU A 48 14.11 3.10 7.53
CA GLU A 48 14.10 4.55 7.56
C GLU A 48 14.72 5.11 6.28
N ARG A 49 13.98 6.00 5.61
CA ARG A 49 14.47 6.76 4.46
C ARG A 49 14.94 8.14 4.92
N ASN A 50 16.24 8.42 4.77
CA ASN A 50 16.79 9.75 4.99
C ASN A 50 17.38 10.29 3.68
N GLY A 51 16.53 10.98 2.91
CA GLY A 51 16.87 11.46 1.58
C GLY A 51 17.18 10.29 0.62
N PRO A 52 18.27 10.34 -0.18
CA PRO A 52 18.63 9.25 -1.09
C PRO A 52 19.19 8.01 -0.38
N LYS A 53 19.36 8.05 0.95
CA LYS A 53 19.94 6.95 1.73
C LYS A 53 18.84 6.21 2.48
N GLN A 54 18.91 4.89 2.44
CA GLN A 54 18.01 3.98 3.16
C GLN A 54 18.80 3.27 4.25
N TYR A 55 18.26 3.22 5.46
CA TYR A 55 18.90 2.57 6.61
C TYR A 55 17.92 1.60 7.27
N VAL A 56 18.41 0.44 7.69
CA VAL A 56 17.62 -0.51 8.48
C VAL A 56 17.80 -0.17 9.95
N SER A 57 16.73 0.23 10.64
CA SER A 57 16.78 0.41 12.10
C SER A 57 16.74 -0.97 12.77
N LYS A 58 17.81 -1.32 13.51
CA LYS A 58 17.80 -2.50 14.39
C LYS A 58 17.18 -2.11 15.73
N PHE A 59 16.03 -2.69 16.05
CA PHE A 59 15.53 -2.69 17.42
C PHE A 59 16.50 -3.50 18.29
N GLN A 60 17.15 -2.86 19.26
CA GLN A 60 17.76 -3.58 20.37
C GLN A 60 16.64 -4.03 21.29
N VAL A 61 16.39 -5.34 21.35
CA VAL A 61 15.58 -5.93 22.42
C VAL A 61 16.33 -5.63 23.72
N GLY A 62 15.78 -4.72 24.52
CA GLY A 62 16.27 -4.43 25.86
C GLY A 62 16.33 -5.71 26.67
N LYS A 63 17.42 -5.87 27.42
CA LYS A 63 17.59 -6.94 28.41
C LYS A 63 16.47 -6.93 29.44
#